data_AF-A0A2P2FLN1-F1
#
_entry.id   AF-A0A2P2FLN1-F1
#
_cell.length_a   1.000
_cell.length_b   1.000
_cell.length_c   1.000
_cell.angle_alpha   90.00
_cell.angle_beta   90.00
_cell.angle_gamma   90.00
#
_symmetry.space_group_name_H-M   'P 1'
#
loop_
_entity.id
_entity.type
_entity.pdbx_description
1 polymer ?
#
loop_
_entity_poly.entity_id
_entity_poly.type
_entity_poly.pdbx_seq_one_letter_code
_entity_poly.pdbx_strand_id
1 'polypeptide(L)'
;MRKRRLLNTVLVTCLAAALGSAPAAAADDGLRQVLFVGNNWEGTADIIAPSGDYAKIARVNMVPDKDERLTEIYLNPIKLAFFLGIRNGVGEGHDQLVDDLYTTPDGRAVVASRPSFADVVSIDLATGRVNWRFPVSGFRSDHMAVSPDGRSIAVSASTSNTVHVLDIETGRQLGSFKTGDKPHENTYTDGGRYLWNSSIGEVNTALDAPWQDFTKGDRKLTVVDAKTFQQVKVIDMRPRLDAFGRSDLSDAVRPVAFTPDESKLYFQVSFFNGLLEYDVATDRITRSKTLPKNPDTSEDRTTWVNDSRHHGLSMSPAGDKLCVAGTMDDYATIVDRSSLREAQLVTAAKPYWATVSGDGRHCVISESGSDQVTAIDFATGAKVKSVPVGDHPQRIRIGHVRTGTLRG
;
A
#
# COMPACT_ATOMS: atom_id res chain seq x y z
N MET A 1 67.03 -16.88 59.46
CA MET A 1 65.60 -17.15 59.17
C MET A 1 65.19 -16.43 57.90
N ARG A 2 64.58 -17.16 56.95
CA ARG A 2 63.95 -16.76 55.67
C ARG A 2 64.71 -15.80 54.73
N LYS A 3 65.46 -16.39 53.79
CA LYS A 3 65.93 -15.76 52.54
C LYS A 3 64.76 -15.65 51.54
N ARG A 4 64.41 -14.45 51.07
CA ARG A 4 63.55 -14.21 49.90
C ARG A 4 64.44 -14.19 48.64
N ARG A 5 64.27 -15.16 47.75
CA ARG A 5 64.81 -15.15 46.38
C ARG A 5 63.73 -14.62 45.45
N LEU A 6 64.07 -13.60 44.66
CA LEU A 6 63.27 -13.17 43.51
C LEU A 6 63.39 -14.24 42.41
N LEU A 7 62.26 -14.68 41.86
CA LEU A 7 62.21 -15.41 40.59
C LEU A 7 61.64 -14.47 39.52
N ASN A 8 62.42 -14.26 38.46
CA ASN A 8 61.99 -13.63 37.22
C ASN A 8 61.11 -14.62 36.44
N THR A 9 59.88 -14.24 36.11
CA THR A 9 59.03 -14.98 35.17
C THR A 9 59.20 -14.35 33.79
N VAL A 10 59.73 -15.13 32.84
CA VAL A 10 59.80 -14.81 31.41
C VAL A 10 58.40 -15.01 30.82
N LEU A 11 57.84 -13.95 30.22
CA LEU A 11 56.57 -14.01 29.49
C LEU A 11 56.89 -14.36 28.02
N VAL A 12 56.44 -15.53 27.56
CA VAL A 12 56.49 -15.92 26.14
C VAL A 12 55.19 -15.44 25.49
N THR A 13 55.27 -14.47 24.59
CA THR A 13 54.16 -14.01 23.75
C THR A 13 54.05 -14.88 22.50
N CYS A 14 53.04 -15.75 22.44
CA CYS A 14 52.64 -16.42 21.20
C CYS A 14 51.85 -15.44 20.31
N LEU A 15 52.41 -15.09 19.15
CA LEU A 15 51.73 -14.35 18.10
C LEU A 15 50.82 -15.30 17.30
N ALA A 16 49.50 -15.23 17.52
CA ALA A 16 48.53 -15.91 16.66
C ALA A 16 48.21 -14.98 15.48
N ALA A 17 48.64 -15.36 14.27
CA ALA A 17 48.26 -14.68 13.04
C ALA A 17 46.77 -14.93 12.76
N ALA A 18 45.94 -13.89 12.94
CA ALA A 18 44.55 -13.91 12.53
C ALA A 18 44.49 -13.78 11.00
N LEU A 19 44.25 -14.90 10.30
CA LEU A 19 43.83 -14.91 8.91
C LEU A 19 42.41 -14.36 8.86
N GLY A 20 42.27 -13.09 8.48
CA GLY A 20 40.97 -12.46 8.23
C GLY A 20 40.29 -13.15 7.05
N SER A 21 39.18 -13.82 7.31
CA SER A 21 38.25 -14.23 6.26
C SER A 21 37.64 -12.98 5.64
N ALA A 22 37.96 -12.69 4.39
CA ALA A 22 37.25 -11.67 3.61
C ALA A 22 35.75 -12.01 3.60
N PRO A 23 34.85 -11.01 3.68
CA PRO A 23 33.42 -11.26 3.55
C PRO A 23 33.18 -11.84 2.17
N ALA A 24 32.50 -12.99 2.11
CA ALA A 24 32.02 -13.54 0.85
C ALA A 24 31.17 -12.47 0.17
N ALA A 25 31.56 -12.07 -1.04
CA ALA A 25 30.73 -11.24 -1.89
C ALA A 25 29.37 -11.92 -1.99
N ALA A 26 28.30 -11.23 -1.58
CA ALA A 26 26.94 -11.70 -1.80
C ALA A 26 26.82 -12.02 -3.29
N ALA A 27 26.43 -13.26 -3.61
CA ALA A 27 26.15 -13.63 -4.99
C ALA A 27 25.10 -12.66 -5.51
N ASP A 28 25.38 -12.02 -6.65
CA ASP A 28 24.39 -11.28 -7.41
C ASP A 28 23.27 -12.27 -7.74
N ASP A 29 22.13 -12.15 -7.05
CA ASP A 29 20.96 -13.00 -7.25
C ASP A 29 20.28 -12.75 -8.60
N GLY A 30 20.83 -11.81 -9.38
CA GLY A 30 20.34 -11.39 -10.68
C GLY A 30 19.04 -10.62 -10.55
N LEU A 31 18.75 -10.02 -9.40
CA LEU A 31 17.58 -9.19 -9.16
C LEU A 31 17.96 -7.70 -9.14
N ARG A 32 17.17 -6.90 -9.86
CA ARG A 32 17.23 -5.45 -9.83
C ARG A 32 16.01 -4.92 -9.10
N GLN A 33 16.22 -4.11 -8.07
CA GLN A 33 15.14 -3.36 -7.43
C GLN A 33 14.60 -2.28 -8.37
N VAL A 34 13.28 -2.12 -8.39
CA VAL A 34 12.54 -1.16 -9.23
C VAL A 34 11.32 -0.62 -8.48
N LEU A 35 10.76 0.47 -8.97
CA LEU A 35 9.41 0.91 -8.63
C LEU A 35 8.48 0.49 -9.75
N PHE A 36 7.41 -0.21 -9.41
CA PHE A 36 6.29 -0.43 -10.29
C PHE A 36 5.20 0.61 -10.03
N VAL A 37 4.60 1.11 -11.10
CA VAL A 37 3.51 2.08 -11.08
C VAL A 37 2.33 1.50 -11.85
N GLY A 38 1.24 1.19 -11.16
CA GLY A 38 0.02 0.66 -11.76
C GLY A 38 -0.82 1.78 -12.37
N ASN A 39 -1.04 1.70 -13.68
CA ASN A 39 -1.84 2.65 -14.45
C ASN A 39 -3.27 2.09 -14.56
N ASN A 40 -4.14 2.56 -13.67
CA ASN A 40 -5.39 1.89 -13.34
C ASN A 40 -6.37 1.83 -14.50
N TRP A 41 -6.54 2.95 -15.20
CA TRP A 41 -7.45 3.05 -16.35
C TRP A 41 -6.81 2.53 -17.63
N GLU A 42 -5.48 2.64 -17.77
CA GLU A 42 -4.76 2.10 -18.93
C GLU A 42 -4.74 0.57 -18.95
N GLY A 43 -4.66 -0.06 -17.77
CA GLY A 43 -4.44 -1.51 -17.65
C GLY A 43 -2.98 -1.92 -17.86
N THR A 44 -2.04 -1.03 -17.56
CA THR A 44 -0.60 -1.28 -17.68
C THR A 44 0.12 -1.04 -16.35
N ALA A 45 1.38 -1.45 -16.28
CA ALA A 45 2.29 -1.07 -15.20
C ALA A 45 3.60 -0.53 -15.78
N ASP A 46 3.97 0.71 -15.46
CA ASP A 46 5.31 1.21 -15.73
C ASP A 46 6.29 0.69 -14.69
N ILE A 47 7.50 0.37 -15.13
CA ILE A 47 8.64 0.00 -14.29
C ILE A 47 9.65 1.13 -14.39
N ILE A 48 10.02 1.74 -13.27
CA ILE A 48 10.95 2.87 -13.22
C ILE A 48 12.09 2.60 -12.24
N ALA A 49 13.19 3.32 -12.39
CA ALA A 49 14.30 3.27 -11.43
C ALA A 49 13.80 3.64 -10.03
N PRO A 50 14.24 2.93 -8.96
CA PRO A 50 13.65 3.10 -7.64
C PRO A 50 14.13 4.36 -6.91
N SER A 51 15.15 5.04 -7.45
CA SER A 51 15.77 6.25 -6.91
C SER A 51 16.48 7.02 -8.03
N GLY A 52 17.15 8.12 -7.67
CA GLY A 52 17.91 8.94 -8.61
C GLY A 52 16.98 9.72 -9.54
N ASP A 53 17.10 9.47 -10.84
CA ASP A 53 16.33 10.19 -11.86
C ASP A 53 14.97 9.57 -12.17
N TYR A 54 14.63 8.44 -11.54
CA TYR A 54 13.38 7.70 -11.75
C TYR A 54 13.14 7.35 -13.22
N ALA A 55 14.21 7.08 -13.99
CA ALA A 55 14.10 6.75 -15.40
C ALA A 55 13.16 5.56 -15.64
N LYS A 56 12.33 5.67 -16.69
CA LYS A 56 11.48 4.57 -17.15
C LYS A 56 12.35 3.43 -17.70
N ILE A 57 12.07 2.22 -17.25
CA ILE A 57 12.79 0.99 -17.60
C ILE A 57 11.97 0.18 -18.62
N ALA A 58 10.68 -0.03 -18.34
CA ALA A 58 9.78 -0.80 -19.20
C ALA A 58 8.31 -0.47 -18.89
N ARG A 59 7.40 -1.01 -19.70
CA ARG A 59 5.95 -1.03 -19.43
C ARG A 59 5.38 -2.42 -19.72
N VAL A 60 4.53 -2.90 -18.84
CA VAL A 60 3.91 -4.24 -18.91
C VAL A 60 2.40 -4.09 -19.13
N ASN A 61 1.85 -4.86 -20.08
CA ASN A 61 0.40 -5.01 -20.21
C ASN A 61 -0.12 -5.94 -19.11
N MET A 62 -0.99 -5.45 -18.25
CA MET A 62 -1.54 -6.18 -17.11
C MET A 62 -2.91 -6.82 -17.41
N VAL A 63 -3.43 -6.58 -18.61
CA VAL A 63 -4.70 -7.13 -19.11
C VAL A 63 -4.53 -7.80 -20.49
N PRO A 64 -3.56 -8.71 -20.66
CA PRO A 64 -3.35 -9.40 -21.95
C PRO A 64 -4.55 -10.25 -22.38
N ASP A 65 -5.45 -10.60 -21.45
CA ASP A 65 -6.70 -11.35 -21.65
C ASP A 65 -7.95 -10.45 -21.67
N LYS A 66 -7.81 -9.11 -21.82
CA LYS A 66 -8.92 -8.13 -21.73
C LYS A 66 -10.14 -8.51 -22.57
N ASP A 67 -9.96 -8.88 -23.83
CA ASP A 67 -11.08 -9.19 -24.73
C ASP A 67 -11.85 -10.45 -24.28
N GLU A 68 -11.15 -11.46 -23.77
CA GLU A 68 -11.75 -12.67 -23.19
C GLU A 68 -12.57 -12.29 -21.95
N ARG A 69 -11.99 -11.49 -21.04
CA ARG A 69 -12.66 -11.02 -19.82
C ARG A 69 -13.93 -10.23 -20.13
N LEU A 70 -13.84 -9.29 -21.06
CA LEU A 70 -14.99 -8.47 -21.46
C LEU A 70 -16.07 -9.33 -22.11
N THR A 71 -15.70 -10.30 -22.94
CA THR A 71 -16.66 -11.26 -23.53
C THR A 71 -17.39 -12.05 -22.44
N GLU A 72 -16.67 -12.61 -21.46
CA GLU A 72 -17.28 -13.31 -20.32
C GLU A 72 -18.24 -12.42 -19.51
N ILE A 73 -17.89 -11.14 -19.34
CA ILE A 73 -18.68 -10.17 -18.59
C ILE A 73 -19.95 -9.80 -19.37
N TYR A 74 -19.84 -9.44 -20.65
CA TYR A 74 -20.99 -9.05 -21.46
C TYR A 74 -21.99 -10.18 -21.69
N LEU A 75 -21.54 -11.43 -21.69
CA LEU A 75 -22.41 -12.60 -21.82
C LEU A 75 -23.10 -13.00 -20.49
N ASN A 76 -22.74 -12.37 -19.37
CA ASN A 76 -23.35 -12.64 -18.07
C ASN A 76 -23.98 -11.37 -17.49
N PRO A 77 -25.33 -11.26 -17.43
CA PRO A 77 -26.00 -10.02 -17.03
C PRO A 77 -25.68 -9.59 -15.60
N ILE A 78 -25.38 -10.52 -14.69
CA ILE A 78 -25.00 -10.20 -13.32
C ILE A 78 -23.59 -9.60 -13.29
N LYS A 79 -22.61 -10.25 -13.95
CA LYS A 79 -21.25 -9.70 -14.07
C LYS A 79 -21.27 -8.33 -14.73
N LEU A 80 -22.05 -8.17 -15.80
CA LEU A 80 -22.20 -6.91 -16.51
C LEU A 80 -22.74 -5.79 -15.61
N ALA A 81 -23.77 -6.08 -14.80
CA ALA A 81 -24.32 -5.09 -13.88
C ALA A 81 -23.27 -4.59 -12.87
N PHE A 82 -22.51 -5.50 -12.26
CA PHE A 82 -21.43 -5.10 -11.33
C PHE A 82 -20.29 -4.38 -12.04
N PHE A 83 -19.87 -4.85 -13.22
CA PHE A 83 -18.84 -4.20 -14.02
C PHE A 83 -19.21 -2.75 -14.37
N LEU A 84 -20.45 -2.52 -14.81
CA LEU A 84 -20.95 -1.17 -15.09
C LEU A 84 -21.09 -0.34 -13.81
N GLY A 85 -21.47 -0.94 -12.68
CA GLY A 85 -21.51 -0.25 -11.39
C GLY A 85 -20.13 0.21 -10.93
N ILE A 86 -19.10 -0.61 -11.13
CA ILE A 86 -17.71 -0.25 -10.84
C ILE A 86 -17.25 0.87 -11.77
N ARG A 87 -17.47 0.71 -13.08
CA ARG A 87 -17.09 1.72 -14.09
C ARG A 87 -17.69 3.09 -13.79
N ASN A 88 -19.00 3.15 -13.59
CA ASN A 88 -19.72 4.43 -13.44
C ASN A 88 -19.67 4.98 -12.00
N GLY A 89 -19.32 4.15 -11.02
CA GLY A 89 -19.09 4.55 -9.62
C GLY A 89 -17.61 4.82 -9.37
N VAL A 90 -16.96 3.93 -8.63
CA VAL A 90 -15.56 4.06 -8.19
C VAL A 90 -14.55 4.30 -9.32
N GLY A 91 -14.86 3.84 -10.53
CA GLY A 91 -14.05 4.03 -11.73
C GLY A 91 -14.23 5.38 -12.43
N GLU A 92 -15.16 6.22 -11.96
CA GLU A 92 -15.38 7.58 -12.47
C GLU A 92 -15.58 7.63 -14.00
N GLY A 93 -16.33 6.66 -14.53
CA GLY A 93 -16.60 6.48 -15.96
C GLY A 93 -15.63 5.54 -16.68
N HIS A 94 -14.60 5.03 -16.00
CA HIS A 94 -13.52 4.22 -16.59
C HIS A 94 -13.46 2.82 -15.96
N ASP A 95 -12.86 1.88 -16.70
CA ASP A 95 -12.58 0.54 -16.18
C ASP A 95 -11.41 0.60 -15.20
N GLN A 96 -11.55 -0.03 -14.03
CA GLN A 96 -10.47 -0.21 -13.07
C GLN A 96 -9.73 -1.51 -13.39
N LEU A 97 -8.68 -1.41 -14.22
CA LEU A 97 -7.99 -2.54 -14.81
C LEU A 97 -6.78 -3.03 -13.99
N VAL A 98 -6.13 -2.15 -13.24
CA VAL A 98 -5.02 -2.47 -12.32
C VAL A 98 -5.12 -1.59 -11.09
N ASP A 99 -5.31 -2.17 -9.91
CA ASP A 99 -5.30 -1.40 -8.67
C ASP A 99 -3.95 -1.58 -7.97
N ASP A 100 -3.75 -2.69 -7.26
CA ASP A 100 -2.49 -2.99 -6.56
C ASP A 100 -1.68 -4.05 -7.29
N LEU A 101 -0.36 -4.06 -7.04
CA LEU A 101 0.54 -4.95 -7.73
C LEU A 101 1.84 -5.23 -6.97
N TYR A 102 2.33 -6.46 -6.99
CA TYR A 102 3.59 -6.84 -6.33
C TYR A 102 4.36 -7.85 -7.18
N THR A 103 5.68 -7.82 -7.10
CA THR A 103 6.53 -8.79 -7.80
C THR A 103 6.64 -10.11 -7.04
N THR A 104 6.76 -11.22 -7.76
CA THR A 104 7.19 -12.49 -7.17
C THR A 104 8.62 -12.38 -6.62
N PRO A 105 8.99 -13.15 -5.57
CA PRO A 105 10.32 -13.07 -4.96
C PRO A 105 11.47 -13.32 -5.93
N ASP A 106 11.26 -14.13 -6.96
CA ASP A 106 12.24 -14.45 -7.99
C ASP A 106 12.36 -13.41 -9.12
N GLY A 107 11.56 -12.33 -9.03
CA GLY A 107 11.51 -11.21 -9.95
C GLY A 107 11.06 -11.56 -11.36
N ARG A 108 10.38 -12.70 -11.57
CA ARG A 108 9.95 -13.16 -12.90
C ARG A 108 8.53 -12.76 -13.26
N ALA A 109 7.69 -12.49 -12.27
CA ALA A 109 6.30 -12.13 -12.50
C ALA A 109 5.86 -10.94 -11.64
N VAL A 110 4.81 -10.27 -12.09
CA VAL A 110 4.08 -9.26 -11.34
C VAL A 110 2.64 -9.74 -11.13
N VAL A 111 2.19 -9.70 -9.88
CA VAL A 111 0.85 -10.09 -9.46
C VAL A 111 0.03 -8.83 -9.24
N ALA A 112 -1.15 -8.71 -9.86
CA ALA A 112 -2.00 -7.53 -9.73
C ALA A 112 -3.47 -7.87 -9.47
N SER A 113 -4.13 -7.00 -8.70
CA SER A 113 -5.59 -7.00 -8.57
C SER A 113 -6.21 -6.17 -9.69
N ARG A 114 -7.31 -6.68 -10.26
CA ARG A 114 -8.01 -6.07 -11.39
C ARG A 114 -9.48 -5.85 -11.02
N PRO A 115 -9.82 -4.71 -10.38
CA PRO A 115 -11.12 -4.53 -9.75
C PRO A 115 -12.31 -4.79 -10.67
N SER A 116 -12.29 -4.25 -11.90
CA SER A 116 -13.36 -4.45 -12.88
C SER A 116 -13.49 -5.91 -13.36
N PHE A 117 -12.43 -6.71 -13.28
CA PHE A 117 -12.46 -8.13 -13.68
C PHE A 117 -12.70 -9.10 -12.52
N ALA A 118 -12.79 -8.59 -11.29
CA ALA A 118 -13.04 -9.35 -10.07
C ALA A 118 -12.04 -10.49 -9.86
N ASP A 119 -10.77 -10.25 -10.15
CA ASP A 119 -9.73 -11.26 -10.03
C ASP A 119 -8.37 -10.68 -9.63
N VAL A 120 -7.44 -11.60 -9.36
CA VAL A 120 -6.00 -11.38 -9.23
C VAL A 120 -5.30 -12.21 -10.29
N VAL A 121 -4.28 -11.65 -10.94
CA VAL A 121 -3.47 -12.37 -11.94
C VAL A 121 -1.99 -12.22 -11.66
N SER A 122 -1.23 -13.26 -12.02
CA SER A 122 0.22 -13.19 -12.18
C SER A 122 0.57 -13.08 -13.66
N ILE A 123 1.35 -12.08 -14.04
CA ILE A 123 1.85 -11.85 -15.39
C ILE A 123 3.36 -12.13 -15.42
N ASP A 124 3.77 -13.04 -16.29
CA ASP A 124 5.18 -13.30 -16.56
C ASP A 124 5.82 -12.11 -17.29
N LEU A 125 6.90 -11.57 -16.74
CA LEU A 125 7.53 -10.34 -17.23
C LEU A 125 8.30 -10.53 -18.54
N ALA A 126 8.69 -11.76 -18.89
CA ALA A 126 9.41 -12.05 -20.13
C ALA A 126 8.48 -12.27 -21.32
N THR A 127 7.35 -12.93 -21.07
CA THR A 127 6.41 -13.37 -22.10
C THR A 127 5.17 -12.49 -22.19
N GLY A 128 4.84 -11.75 -21.12
CA GLY A 128 3.61 -10.96 -21.00
C GLY A 128 2.35 -11.81 -20.85
N ARG A 129 2.50 -13.11 -20.55
CA ARG A 129 1.37 -14.05 -20.43
C ARG A 129 0.91 -14.18 -18.99
N VAL A 130 -0.38 -14.48 -18.81
CA VAL A 130 -0.94 -14.86 -17.52
C VAL A 130 -0.38 -16.22 -17.11
N ASN A 131 0.28 -16.28 -15.94
CA ASN A 131 0.74 -17.52 -15.31
C ASN A 131 -0.43 -18.24 -14.62
N TRP A 132 -1.20 -17.47 -13.84
CA TRP A 132 -2.38 -17.93 -13.14
C TRP A 132 -3.35 -16.77 -12.93
N ARG A 133 -4.62 -17.12 -12.74
CA ARG A 133 -5.72 -16.21 -12.43
C ARG A 133 -6.51 -16.77 -11.26
N PHE A 134 -6.79 -15.94 -10.26
CA PHE A 134 -7.65 -16.27 -9.13
C PHE A 134 -8.90 -15.37 -9.16
N PRO A 135 -10.10 -15.90 -9.42
CA PRO A 135 -11.33 -15.13 -9.27
C PRO A 135 -11.62 -14.90 -7.79
N VAL A 136 -11.70 -13.63 -7.37
CA VAL A 136 -12.06 -13.34 -5.97
C VAL A 136 -13.54 -13.61 -5.75
N SER A 137 -13.93 -13.85 -4.49
CA SER A 137 -15.35 -13.91 -4.15
C SER A 137 -16.04 -12.58 -4.40
N GLY A 138 -17.24 -12.61 -4.97
CA GLY A 138 -17.95 -11.39 -5.37
C GLY A 138 -17.48 -10.87 -6.72
N PHE A 139 -17.45 -9.55 -6.87
CA PHE A 139 -17.34 -8.87 -8.18
C PHE A 139 -16.35 -7.72 -8.20
N ARG A 140 -15.52 -7.57 -7.15
CA ARG A 140 -14.46 -6.56 -7.11
C ARG A 140 -13.31 -7.00 -6.23
N SER A 141 -12.12 -7.11 -6.83
CA SER A 141 -10.84 -7.13 -6.10
C SER A 141 -10.40 -5.68 -5.82
N ASP A 142 -9.59 -5.50 -4.79
CA ASP A 142 -9.10 -4.18 -4.33
C ASP A 142 -7.65 -4.36 -3.85
N HIS A 143 -7.21 -3.66 -2.80
CA HIS A 143 -5.82 -3.64 -2.40
C HIS A 143 -5.30 -5.00 -1.97
N MET A 144 -3.99 -5.13 -2.11
CA MET A 144 -3.25 -6.31 -1.74
C MET A 144 -2.11 -5.99 -0.77
N ALA A 145 -1.65 -7.01 -0.07
CA ALA A 145 -0.40 -6.96 0.69
C ALA A 145 0.36 -8.26 0.54
N VAL A 146 1.66 -8.18 0.33
CA VAL A 146 2.55 -9.35 0.30
C VAL A 146 3.12 -9.59 1.69
N SER A 147 3.21 -10.86 2.09
CA SER A 147 3.83 -11.26 3.35
C SER A 147 5.30 -10.85 3.39
N PRO A 148 5.90 -10.60 4.57
CA PRO A 148 7.31 -10.22 4.67
C PRO A 148 8.30 -11.24 4.08
N ASP A 149 7.93 -12.53 4.06
CA ASP A 149 8.72 -13.59 3.43
C ASP A 149 8.51 -13.69 1.90
N GLY A 150 7.64 -12.85 1.35
CA GLY A 150 7.33 -12.77 -0.07
C GLY A 150 6.48 -13.92 -0.61
N ARG A 151 6.00 -14.86 0.21
CA ARG A 151 5.38 -16.11 -0.27
C ARG A 151 3.88 -16.04 -0.45
N SER A 152 3.20 -15.15 0.26
CA SER A 152 1.75 -15.02 0.16
C SER A 152 1.32 -13.60 -0.16
N ILE A 153 0.15 -13.50 -0.79
CA ILE A 153 -0.51 -12.23 -1.09
C ILE A 153 -1.93 -12.26 -0.54
N ALA A 154 -2.25 -11.30 0.32
CA ALA A 154 -3.59 -11.06 0.81
C ALA A 154 -4.30 -10.10 -0.15
N VAL A 155 -5.52 -10.40 -0.58
CA VAL A 155 -6.33 -9.54 -1.46
C VAL A 155 -7.72 -9.31 -0.86
N SER A 156 -8.11 -8.04 -0.81
CA SER A 156 -9.45 -7.64 -0.43
C SER A 156 -10.46 -7.92 -1.55
N ALA A 157 -11.51 -8.67 -1.24
CA ALA A 157 -12.62 -8.94 -2.14
C ALA A 157 -13.84 -8.11 -1.71
N SER A 158 -13.85 -6.83 -2.07
CA SER A 158 -14.65 -5.79 -1.43
C SER A 158 -16.15 -6.07 -1.41
N THR A 159 -16.72 -6.66 -2.47
CA THR A 159 -18.18 -6.93 -2.51
C THR A 159 -18.60 -8.20 -1.75
N SER A 160 -17.67 -8.89 -1.08
CA SER A 160 -17.93 -10.17 -0.40
C SER A 160 -17.45 -10.21 1.05
N ASN A 161 -16.95 -9.08 1.57
CA ASN A 161 -16.46 -8.92 2.94
C ASN A 161 -15.45 -10.00 3.32
N THR A 162 -14.56 -10.32 2.39
CA THR A 162 -13.59 -11.41 2.50
C THR A 162 -12.23 -10.91 2.09
N VAL A 163 -11.20 -11.35 2.80
CA VAL A 163 -9.82 -11.30 2.34
C VAL A 163 -9.39 -12.71 1.97
N HIS A 164 -8.90 -12.91 0.75
CA HIS A 164 -8.26 -14.17 0.33
C HIS A 164 -6.76 -14.06 0.54
N VAL A 165 -6.14 -15.13 1.02
CA VAL A 165 -4.69 -15.23 1.10
C VAL A 165 -4.24 -16.30 0.12
N LEU A 166 -3.41 -15.91 -0.83
CA LEU A 166 -2.97 -16.74 -1.95
C LEU A 166 -1.47 -16.99 -1.86
N ASP A 167 -1.02 -18.15 -2.31
CA ASP A 167 0.36 -18.41 -2.65
C ASP A 167 0.74 -17.56 -3.87
N ILE A 168 1.77 -16.72 -3.75
CA ILE A 168 2.07 -15.71 -4.78
C ILE A 168 2.60 -16.33 -6.09
N GLU A 169 3.21 -17.52 -6.02
CA GLU A 169 3.81 -18.15 -7.19
C GLU A 169 2.78 -18.95 -7.97
N THR A 170 1.86 -19.62 -7.28
CA THR A 170 0.90 -20.57 -7.87
C THR A 170 -0.53 -20.03 -7.98
N GLY A 171 -0.86 -18.96 -7.26
CA GLY A 171 -2.24 -18.45 -7.15
C GLY A 171 -3.16 -19.33 -6.31
N ARG A 172 -2.64 -20.41 -5.70
CA ARG A 172 -3.43 -21.31 -4.87
C ARG A 172 -3.85 -20.60 -3.59
N GLN A 173 -5.13 -20.66 -3.26
CA GLN A 173 -5.63 -20.14 -1.99
C GLN A 173 -5.05 -20.92 -0.81
N LEU A 174 -4.39 -20.20 0.10
CA LEU A 174 -3.89 -20.70 1.37
C LEU A 174 -4.98 -20.65 2.44
N GLY A 175 -5.84 -19.63 2.38
CA GLY A 175 -7.02 -19.49 3.23
C GLY A 175 -7.77 -18.19 2.97
N SER A 176 -8.69 -17.86 3.85
CA SER A 176 -9.44 -16.61 3.84
C SER A 176 -10.03 -16.32 5.21
N PHE A 177 -10.45 -15.07 5.40
CA PHE A 177 -11.17 -14.64 6.58
C PHE A 177 -12.19 -13.57 6.23
N LYS A 178 -13.21 -13.43 7.09
CA LYS A 178 -14.25 -12.41 6.98
C LYS A 178 -13.81 -11.12 7.66
N THR A 179 -14.31 -10.01 7.13
CA THR A 179 -14.04 -8.65 7.61
C THR A 179 -15.36 -7.89 7.77
N GLY A 180 -15.26 -6.59 8.03
CA GLY A 180 -16.39 -5.68 7.84
C GLY A 180 -16.73 -5.46 6.36
N ASP A 181 -17.61 -4.50 6.11
CA ASP A 181 -18.09 -4.16 4.78
C ASP A 181 -17.02 -3.47 3.94
N LYS A 182 -16.86 -3.92 2.69
CA LYS A 182 -15.88 -3.38 1.73
C LYS A 182 -14.46 -3.41 2.31
N PRO A 183 -13.84 -4.59 2.51
CA PRO A 183 -12.42 -4.67 2.81
C PRO A 183 -11.64 -3.93 1.72
N HIS A 184 -10.66 -3.17 2.17
CA HIS A 184 -9.88 -2.26 1.35
C HIS A 184 -8.39 -2.55 1.56
N GLU A 185 -7.76 -1.95 2.56
CA GLU A 185 -6.32 -2.08 2.78
C GLU A 185 -5.94 -3.29 3.66
N ASN A 186 -4.80 -3.92 3.33
CA ASN A 186 -4.21 -5.02 4.08
C ASN A 186 -2.79 -4.63 4.54
N THR A 187 -2.37 -5.03 5.74
CA THR A 187 -1.01 -4.78 6.26
C THR A 187 -0.54 -5.90 7.17
N TYR A 188 0.67 -6.39 6.94
CA TYR A 188 1.32 -7.37 7.83
C TYR A 188 2.07 -6.67 8.95
N THR A 189 2.07 -7.28 10.13
CA THR A 189 2.77 -6.81 11.35
C THR A 189 3.40 -8.00 12.09
N ASP A 190 4.24 -7.73 13.08
CA ASP A 190 4.98 -8.71 13.91
C ASP A 190 5.73 -9.72 13.03
N GLY A 191 6.51 -9.21 12.07
CA GLY A 191 7.27 -10.03 11.12
C GLY A 191 6.42 -10.90 10.20
N GLY A 192 5.12 -10.59 10.05
CA GLY A 192 4.18 -11.36 9.26
C GLY A 192 3.32 -12.33 10.06
N ARG A 193 3.38 -12.28 11.41
CA ARG A 193 2.51 -13.09 12.26
C ARG A 193 1.06 -12.63 12.20
N TYR A 194 0.81 -11.33 12.11
CA TYR A 194 -0.54 -10.78 12.06
C TYR A 194 -0.80 -10.06 10.74
N LEU A 195 -2.03 -10.20 10.24
CA LEU A 195 -2.55 -9.48 9.09
C LEU A 195 -3.72 -8.60 9.55
N TRP A 196 -3.61 -7.31 9.27
CA TRP A 196 -4.62 -6.30 9.52
C TRP A 196 -5.36 -6.01 8.23
N ASN A 197 -6.68 -5.91 8.29
CA ASN A 197 -7.52 -5.42 7.20
C ASN A 197 -8.35 -4.22 7.67
N SER A 198 -8.42 -3.18 6.85
CA SER A 198 -9.29 -2.03 7.05
C SER A 198 -10.52 -2.15 6.14
N SER A 199 -11.70 -2.27 6.75
CA SER A 199 -12.99 -2.22 6.05
C SER A 199 -13.56 -0.80 6.08
N ILE A 200 -14.01 -0.32 4.93
CA ILE A 200 -14.31 1.11 4.72
C ILE A 200 -15.80 1.40 4.55
N GLY A 201 -16.60 0.34 4.41
CA GLY A 201 -18.04 0.48 4.22
C GLY A 201 -18.41 1.06 2.85
N GLU A 202 -19.69 1.41 2.69
CA GLU A 202 -20.24 1.93 1.44
C GLU A 202 -19.87 3.39 1.21
N VAL A 203 -18.67 3.63 0.71
CA VAL A 203 -18.13 4.97 0.45
C VAL A 203 -18.74 5.66 -0.79
N ASN A 204 -19.47 4.94 -1.64
CA ASN A 204 -20.00 5.50 -2.90
C ASN A 204 -21.33 6.24 -2.76
N THR A 205 -21.82 6.39 -1.53
CA THR A 205 -23.04 7.15 -1.24
C THR A 205 -22.68 8.35 -0.37
N ALA A 206 -23.35 9.48 -0.59
CA ALA A 206 -23.17 10.69 0.23
C ALA A 206 -23.89 10.62 1.59
N LEU A 207 -24.36 9.43 2.00
CA LEU A 207 -25.24 9.20 3.15
C LEU A 207 -24.47 9.06 4.48
N ASP A 208 -23.61 10.03 4.76
CA ASP A 208 -22.71 10.02 5.93
C ASP A 208 -23.18 10.90 7.10
N ALA A 209 -24.35 11.53 6.98
CA ALA A 209 -24.91 12.24 8.13
C ALA A 209 -25.09 11.24 9.29
N PRO A 210 -24.89 11.63 10.56
CA PRO A 210 -24.94 10.68 11.68
C PRO A 210 -26.21 9.81 11.73
N TRP A 211 -27.35 10.33 11.26
CA TRP A 211 -28.62 9.61 11.20
C TRP A 211 -28.75 8.64 10.00
N GLN A 212 -27.86 8.73 9.02
CA GLN A 212 -27.75 7.86 7.83
C GLN A 212 -26.54 6.92 7.90
N ASP A 213 -25.65 7.11 8.86
CA ASP A 213 -24.37 6.39 8.94
C ASP A 213 -24.52 4.86 8.94
N PHE A 214 -25.63 4.33 9.46
CA PHE A 214 -25.96 2.90 9.39
C PHE A 214 -26.02 2.33 7.96
N THR A 215 -26.24 3.18 6.95
CA THR A 215 -26.26 2.79 5.53
C THR A 215 -24.85 2.51 4.98
N LYS A 216 -23.81 2.97 5.68
CA LYS A 216 -22.41 2.80 5.29
C LYS A 216 -21.85 1.43 5.70
N GLY A 217 -22.56 0.65 6.51
CA GLY A 217 -22.15 -0.71 6.89
C GLY A 217 -21.06 -0.76 7.97
N ASP A 218 -20.52 -1.95 8.19
CA ASP A 218 -19.58 -2.25 9.27
C ASP A 218 -18.13 -1.89 8.92
N ARG A 219 -17.61 -0.80 9.51
CA ARG A 219 -16.27 -0.26 9.22
C ARG A 219 -15.31 -0.54 10.36
N LYS A 220 -14.65 -1.69 10.30
CA LYS A 220 -13.77 -2.15 11.37
C LYS A 220 -12.40 -2.52 10.85
N LEU A 221 -11.41 -2.42 11.73
CA LEU A 221 -10.13 -3.10 11.53
C LEU A 221 -10.26 -4.54 12.01
N THR A 222 -9.92 -5.50 11.16
CA THR A 222 -9.87 -6.92 11.50
C THR A 222 -8.43 -7.37 11.55
N VAL A 223 -8.00 -7.94 12.67
CA VAL A 223 -6.66 -8.50 12.86
C VAL A 223 -6.78 -10.01 12.97
N VAL A 224 -6.04 -10.73 12.13
CA VAL A 224 -6.01 -12.19 12.11
C VAL A 224 -4.58 -12.70 12.31
N ASP A 225 -4.45 -13.92 12.83
CA ASP A 225 -3.20 -14.67 12.77
C ASP A 225 -2.98 -15.11 11.31
N ALA A 226 -1.86 -14.71 10.71
CA ALA A 226 -1.59 -14.87 9.29
C ALA A 226 -1.33 -16.32 8.86
N LYS A 227 -1.15 -17.25 9.80
CA LYS A 227 -0.94 -18.67 9.53
C LYS A 227 -2.24 -19.46 9.59
N THR A 228 -3.08 -19.16 10.56
CA THR A 228 -4.35 -19.87 10.82
C THR A 228 -5.56 -19.18 10.21
N PHE A 229 -5.43 -17.90 9.85
CA PHE A 229 -6.48 -16.99 9.40
C PHE A 229 -7.62 -16.81 10.41
N GLN A 230 -7.36 -17.16 11.68
CA GLN A 230 -8.32 -16.95 12.76
C GLN A 230 -8.27 -15.51 13.23
N GLN A 231 -9.45 -14.94 13.45
CA GLN A 231 -9.61 -13.60 14.00
C GLN A 231 -9.02 -13.52 15.41
N VAL A 232 -8.09 -12.60 15.61
CA VAL A 232 -7.44 -12.31 16.89
C VAL A 232 -8.08 -11.10 17.56
N LYS A 233 -8.33 -10.04 16.79
CA LYS A 233 -8.91 -8.79 17.30
C LYS A 233 -9.78 -8.14 16.23
N VAL A 234 -10.85 -7.49 16.66
CA VAL A 234 -11.63 -6.57 15.83
C VAL A 234 -11.66 -5.23 16.55
N ILE A 235 -11.33 -4.16 15.83
CA ILE A 235 -11.21 -2.81 16.36
C ILE A 235 -12.24 -1.94 15.65
N ASP A 236 -13.22 -1.49 16.44
CA ASP A 236 -14.17 -0.48 16.03
C ASP A 236 -13.62 0.91 16.39
N MET A 237 -13.36 1.75 15.39
CA MET A 237 -12.79 3.07 15.63
C MET A 237 -13.80 4.09 16.15
N ARG A 238 -15.11 3.86 16.03
CA ARG A 238 -16.13 4.82 16.47
C ARG A 238 -16.02 5.17 17.97
N PRO A 239 -16.00 4.21 18.93
CA PRO A 239 -15.82 4.54 20.34
C PRO A 239 -14.50 5.25 20.66
N ARG A 240 -13.45 5.00 19.87
CA ARG A 240 -12.11 5.60 20.07
C ARG A 240 -12.07 7.04 19.57
N LEU A 241 -12.71 7.31 18.43
CA LEU A 241 -12.92 8.66 17.91
C LEU A 241 -13.78 9.48 18.87
N ASP A 242 -14.89 8.91 19.36
CA ASP A 242 -15.79 9.57 20.31
C ASP A 242 -15.06 9.92 21.62
N ALA A 243 -14.31 8.96 22.19
CA ALA A 243 -13.52 9.18 23.40
C ALA A 243 -12.40 10.23 23.21
N PHE A 244 -11.87 10.36 22.00
CA PHE A 244 -10.90 11.39 21.63
C PHE A 244 -11.54 12.76 21.35
N GLY A 245 -12.88 12.84 21.26
CA GLY A 245 -13.62 14.07 20.96
C GLY A 245 -13.74 14.38 19.48
N ARG A 246 -13.64 13.38 18.61
CA ARG A 246 -13.77 13.47 17.15
C ARG A 246 -14.93 12.63 16.60
N SER A 247 -16.08 12.70 17.26
CA SER A 247 -17.30 12.03 16.81
C SER A 247 -17.82 12.56 15.46
N ASP A 248 -17.33 13.73 15.03
CA ASP A 248 -17.57 14.32 13.71
C ASP A 248 -16.92 13.54 12.55
N LEU A 249 -15.91 12.72 12.84
CA LEU A 249 -15.17 11.99 11.82
C LEU A 249 -15.84 10.67 11.42
N SER A 250 -15.61 10.24 10.20
CA SER A 250 -15.87 8.87 9.76
C SER A 250 -14.92 7.89 10.47
N ASP A 251 -15.40 6.67 10.71
CA ASP A 251 -14.64 5.51 11.19
C ASP A 251 -14.16 4.60 10.03
N ALA A 252 -14.36 5.03 8.77
CA ALA A 252 -13.78 4.39 7.58
C ALA A 252 -12.26 4.63 7.53
N VAL A 253 -11.48 3.75 8.16
CA VAL A 253 -10.01 3.86 8.24
C VAL A 253 -9.35 3.51 6.90
N ARG A 254 -8.68 4.48 6.27
CA ARG A 254 -7.77 4.27 5.13
C ARG A 254 -7.10 5.57 4.67
N PRO A 255 -5.86 5.53 4.13
CA PRO A 255 -4.89 4.44 4.31
C PRO A 255 -4.23 4.48 5.70
N VAL A 256 -3.38 3.49 5.99
CA VAL A 256 -2.64 3.36 7.25
C VAL A 256 -1.12 3.27 7.09
N ALA A 257 -0.37 3.68 8.11
CA ALA A 257 1.08 3.51 8.20
C ALA A 257 1.51 3.24 9.65
N PHE A 258 2.20 2.11 9.89
CA PHE A 258 2.78 1.79 11.18
C PHE A 258 4.13 2.45 11.39
N THR A 259 4.47 2.74 12.66
CA THR A 259 5.87 3.01 13.03
C THR A 259 6.73 1.75 12.83
N PRO A 260 8.06 1.89 12.65
CA PRO A 260 8.94 0.73 12.46
C PRO A 260 8.89 -0.29 13.61
N ASP A 261 8.59 0.17 14.83
CA ASP A 261 8.39 -0.66 16.02
C ASP A 261 6.94 -1.12 16.22
N GLU A 262 6.05 -0.77 15.28
CA GLU A 262 4.61 -1.07 15.26
C GLU A 262 3.83 -0.58 16.49
N SER A 263 4.44 0.26 17.33
CA SER A 263 3.81 0.79 18.54
C SER A 263 2.69 1.78 18.24
N LYS A 264 2.77 2.47 17.09
CA LYS A 264 1.80 3.45 16.62
C LYS A 264 1.30 3.11 15.22
N LEU A 265 0.03 3.39 14.99
CA LEU A 265 -0.62 3.38 13.69
C LEU A 265 -1.06 4.81 13.35
N TYR A 266 -0.56 5.35 12.25
CA TYR A 266 -1.12 6.56 11.66
C TYR A 266 -2.15 6.18 10.61
N PHE A 267 -3.24 6.90 10.55
CA PHE A 267 -4.30 6.61 9.59
C PHE A 267 -5.07 7.86 9.18
N GLN A 268 -5.71 7.76 8.04
CA GLN A 268 -6.69 8.73 7.57
C GLN A 268 -8.08 8.11 7.59
N VAL A 269 -9.11 8.95 7.49
CA VAL A 269 -10.50 8.53 7.46
C VAL A 269 -11.25 9.24 6.34
N SER A 270 -12.33 8.64 5.85
CA SER A 270 -13.13 9.21 4.76
C SER A 270 -13.48 10.68 5.01
N PHE A 271 -13.33 11.48 3.95
CA PHE A 271 -13.57 12.92 3.87
C PHE A 271 -12.78 13.84 4.82
N PHE A 272 -11.90 13.31 5.68
CA PHE A 272 -11.06 14.13 6.55
C PHE A 272 -9.77 14.55 5.85
N ASN A 273 -9.49 15.86 5.84
CA ASN A 273 -8.24 16.44 5.34
C ASN A 273 -7.12 16.38 6.39
N GLY A 274 -6.77 15.18 6.84
CA GLY A 274 -5.79 15.04 7.91
C GLY A 274 -5.42 13.60 8.24
N LEU A 275 -4.83 13.44 9.43
CA LEU A 275 -4.41 12.16 9.97
C LEU A 275 -4.64 12.08 11.48
N LEU A 276 -4.71 10.85 11.97
CA LEU A 276 -4.82 10.51 13.38
C LEU A 276 -3.70 9.55 13.77
N GLU A 277 -3.27 9.62 15.03
CA GLU A 277 -2.36 8.67 15.66
C GLU A 277 -3.13 7.76 16.61
N TYR A 278 -3.01 6.45 16.39
CA TYR A 278 -3.49 5.41 17.28
C TYR A 278 -2.32 4.70 17.96
N ASP A 279 -2.39 4.60 19.28
CA ASP A 279 -1.48 3.82 20.11
C ASP A 279 -1.99 2.38 20.22
N VAL A 280 -1.21 1.43 19.69
CA VAL A 280 -1.64 0.05 19.52
C VAL A 280 -1.79 -0.67 20.87
N ALA A 281 -0.87 -0.41 21.80
CA ALA A 281 -0.84 -1.08 23.10
C ALA A 281 -1.97 -0.61 24.02
N THR A 282 -2.21 0.70 24.08
CA THR A 282 -3.24 1.31 24.95
C THR A 282 -4.62 1.37 24.30
N ASP A 283 -4.71 1.05 23.00
CA ASP A 283 -5.95 1.02 22.23
C ASP A 283 -6.66 2.39 22.19
N ARG A 284 -5.89 3.46 21.96
CA ARG A 284 -6.36 4.85 22.03
C ARG A 284 -5.86 5.69 20.88
N ILE A 285 -6.73 6.57 20.38
CA ILE A 285 -6.30 7.71 19.57
C ILE A 285 -5.65 8.72 20.50
N THR A 286 -4.45 9.17 20.15
CA THR A 286 -3.62 10.01 21.02
C THR A 286 -3.37 11.40 20.45
N ARG A 287 -3.35 11.54 19.12
CA ARG A 287 -3.14 12.81 18.43
C ARG A 287 -3.95 12.86 17.14
N SER A 288 -4.25 14.07 16.68
CA SER A 288 -4.78 14.31 15.34
C SER A 288 -4.16 15.58 14.75
N LYS A 289 -4.13 15.64 13.42
CA LYS A 289 -3.68 16.81 12.68
C LYS A 289 -4.60 17.03 11.49
N THR A 290 -5.26 18.19 11.49
CA THR A 290 -5.89 18.74 10.29
C THR A 290 -4.83 19.43 9.46
N LEU A 291 -4.74 19.06 8.19
CA LEU A 291 -3.82 19.63 7.22
C LEU A 291 -4.51 20.74 6.41
N PRO A 292 -3.77 21.58 5.67
CA PRO A 292 -4.37 22.64 4.87
C PRO A 292 -5.43 22.11 3.89
N LYS A 293 -6.47 22.92 3.66
CA LYS A 293 -7.47 22.67 2.62
C LYS A 293 -7.12 23.48 1.38
N ASN A 294 -7.39 22.93 0.21
CA ASN A 294 -7.45 23.74 -0.99
C ASN A 294 -8.81 24.48 -1.01
N PRO A 295 -8.84 25.82 -1.10
CA PRO A 295 -10.08 26.58 -1.10
C PRO A 295 -10.98 26.29 -2.32
N ASP A 296 -10.42 25.77 -3.41
CA ASP A 296 -11.16 25.42 -4.63
C ASP A 296 -11.79 24.02 -4.55
N THR A 297 -11.44 23.22 -3.53
CA THR A 297 -12.02 21.90 -3.31
C THR A 297 -13.44 22.01 -2.79
N SER A 298 -14.39 21.52 -3.58
CA SER A 298 -15.80 21.42 -3.18
C SER A 298 -15.96 20.66 -1.85
N GLU A 299 -16.66 21.27 -0.89
CA GLU A 299 -17.07 20.62 0.36
C GLU A 299 -18.33 19.74 0.15
N ASP A 300 -18.97 19.81 -1.01
CA ASP A 300 -20.11 18.97 -1.35
C ASP A 300 -19.66 17.53 -1.63
N ARG A 301 -19.88 16.65 -0.66
CA ARG A 301 -19.57 15.21 -0.76
C ARG A 301 -20.19 14.53 -1.97
N THR A 302 -21.33 15.01 -2.46
CA THR A 302 -21.99 14.39 -3.63
C THR A 302 -21.16 14.51 -4.90
N THR A 303 -20.18 15.43 -4.92
CA THR A 303 -19.24 15.60 -6.03
C THR A 303 -18.03 14.64 -5.96
N TRP A 304 -17.92 13.81 -4.92
CA TRP A 304 -16.76 12.97 -4.64
C TRP A 304 -17.13 11.50 -4.40
N VAL A 305 -17.12 10.69 -5.47
CA VAL A 305 -17.57 9.29 -5.43
C VAL A 305 -16.81 8.43 -4.43
N ASN A 306 -15.50 8.65 -4.31
CA ASN A 306 -14.64 7.80 -3.49
C ASN A 306 -14.46 8.30 -2.05
N ASP A 307 -15.03 9.47 -1.70
CA ASP A 307 -15.05 10.01 -0.33
C ASP A 307 -13.67 10.06 0.36
N SER A 308 -12.61 10.21 -0.44
CA SER A 308 -11.22 10.10 -0.02
C SER A 308 -10.52 11.45 -0.18
N ARG A 309 -10.82 12.38 0.73
CA ARG A 309 -10.22 13.72 0.66
C ARG A 309 -8.71 13.64 0.64
N HIS A 310 -8.15 12.89 1.58
CA HIS A 310 -6.74 12.50 1.55
C HIS A 310 -6.66 10.98 1.39
N HIS A 311 -5.87 10.53 0.43
CA HIS A 311 -5.69 9.13 0.09
C HIS A 311 -4.25 8.92 -0.34
N GLY A 312 -3.42 8.52 0.61
CA GLY A 312 -2.02 8.15 0.40
C GLY A 312 -1.22 8.52 1.63
N LEU A 313 -0.79 7.50 2.37
CA LEU A 313 -0.04 7.66 3.60
C LEU A 313 1.13 6.68 3.59
N SER A 314 2.33 7.19 3.81
CA SER A 314 3.51 6.35 4.01
C SER A 314 4.42 6.97 5.08
N MET A 315 5.34 6.18 5.60
CA MET A 315 6.30 6.62 6.60
C MET A 315 7.72 6.44 6.10
N SER A 316 8.56 7.42 6.37
CA SER A 316 10.01 7.31 6.16
C SER A 316 10.59 6.10 6.93
N PRO A 317 11.70 5.49 6.45
CA PRO A 317 12.29 4.33 7.13
C PRO A 317 12.73 4.57 8.57
N ALA A 318 13.17 5.80 8.88
CA ALA A 318 13.54 6.20 10.24
C ALA A 318 12.32 6.37 11.17
N GLY A 319 11.11 6.38 10.61
CA GLY A 319 9.87 6.53 11.34
C GLY A 319 9.63 7.93 11.88
N ASP A 320 10.33 8.96 11.41
CA ASP A 320 10.25 10.33 11.95
C ASP A 320 9.44 11.28 11.05
N LYS A 321 9.18 10.88 9.80
CA LYS A 321 8.38 11.63 8.81
C LYS A 321 7.26 10.78 8.22
N LEU A 322 6.10 11.40 8.01
CA LEU A 322 4.96 10.86 7.26
C LEU A 322 4.84 11.59 5.93
N CYS A 323 4.54 10.88 4.85
CA CYS A 323 4.15 11.47 3.58
C CYS A 323 2.65 11.33 3.39
N VAL A 324 1.98 12.44 3.07
CA VAL A 324 0.52 12.52 2.98
C VAL A 324 0.12 13.07 1.62
N ALA A 325 -0.78 12.38 0.92
CA ALA A 325 -1.40 12.80 -0.33
C ALA A 325 -2.81 13.34 -0.08
N GLY A 326 -3.00 14.64 -0.31
CA GLY A 326 -4.29 15.32 -0.29
C GLY A 326 -4.99 15.20 -1.63
N THR A 327 -5.57 14.04 -1.92
CA THR A 327 -6.17 13.68 -3.22
C THR A 327 -7.16 14.70 -3.75
N MET A 328 -8.12 15.15 -2.96
CA MET A 328 -9.10 16.15 -3.39
C MET A 328 -8.57 17.59 -3.25
N ASP A 329 -7.51 17.78 -2.46
CA ASP A 329 -6.92 19.10 -2.20
C ASP A 329 -5.74 19.42 -3.15
N ASP A 330 -5.42 18.53 -4.10
CA ASP A 330 -4.37 18.71 -5.12
C ASP A 330 -2.97 19.06 -4.58
N TYR A 331 -2.58 18.42 -3.48
CA TYR A 331 -1.21 18.50 -2.97
C TYR A 331 -0.73 17.23 -2.27
N ALA A 332 0.58 17.13 -2.09
CA ALA A 332 1.20 16.24 -1.11
C ALA A 332 2.14 17.01 -0.19
N THR A 333 2.38 16.48 1.01
CA THR A 333 3.30 17.09 1.97
C THR A 333 3.97 16.06 2.87
N ILE A 334 5.10 16.46 3.46
CA ILE A 334 5.79 15.69 4.49
C ILE A 334 5.42 16.28 5.86
N VAL A 335 5.02 15.43 6.80
CA VAL A 335 4.67 15.80 8.17
C VAL A 335 5.71 15.24 9.13
N ASP A 336 6.27 16.11 9.97
CA ASP A 336 7.13 15.67 11.09
C ASP A 336 6.30 14.91 12.12
N ARG A 337 6.68 13.68 12.42
CA ARG A 337 5.92 12.83 13.34
C ARG A 337 5.91 13.37 14.77
N SER A 338 7.01 13.97 15.22
CA SER A 338 7.12 14.44 16.60
C SER A 338 6.23 15.65 16.86
N SER A 339 6.21 16.63 15.95
CA SER A 339 5.44 17.87 16.11
C SER A 339 4.10 17.91 15.35
N LEU A 340 3.84 16.95 14.46
CA LEU A 340 2.73 16.94 13.49
C LEU A 340 2.67 18.22 12.63
N ARG A 341 3.83 18.81 12.35
CA ARG A 341 3.95 19.99 11.49
C ARG A 341 4.27 19.53 10.09
N GLU A 342 3.47 19.97 9.14
CA GLU A 342 3.67 19.83 7.72
C GLU A 342 4.82 20.73 7.25
N ALA A 343 5.57 20.23 6.27
CA ALA A 343 6.48 21.02 5.46
C ALA A 343 5.67 21.83 4.42
N GLN A 344 6.37 22.39 3.44
CA GLN A 344 5.68 23.02 2.31
C GLN A 344 4.74 22.04 1.59
N LEU A 345 3.70 22.59 0.97
CA LEU A 345 2.78 21.81 0.14
C LEU A 345 3.36 21.71 -1.27
N VAL A 346 3.46 20.49 -1.77
CA VAL A 346 3.85 20.21 -3.15
C VAL A 346 2.57 20.03 -3.96
N THR A 347 2.30 20.96 -4.88
CA THR A 347 1.16 20.83 -5.82
C THR A 347 1.27 19.52 -6.59
N ALA A 348 0.17 18.77 -6.61
CA ALA A 348 0.08 17.46 -7.23
C ALA A 348 -1.35 17.25 -7.72
N ALA A 349 -1.57 16.83 -8.97
CA ALA A 349 -2.93 16.69 -9.51
C ALA A 349 -3.54 15.35 -9.07
N LYS A 350 -4.58 15.39 -8.23
CA LYS A 350 -5.27 14.22 -7.69
C LYS A 350 -4.30 13.12 -7.19
N PRO A 351 -3.42 13.41 -6.21
CA PRO A 351 -2.45 12.44 -5.74
C PRO A 351 -3.15 11.29 -5.02
N TYR A 352 -2.82 10.04 -5.35
CA TYR A 352 -3.64 8.88 -4.97
C TYR A 352 -2.96 7.88 -4.02
N TRP A 353 -1.64 7.80 -4.09
CA TRP A 353 -0.85 6.89 -3.26
C TRP A 353 0.47 7.52 -2.87
N ALA A 354 1.09 7.01 -1.81
CA ALA A 354 2.41 7.38 -1.36
C ALA A 354 3.22 6.13 -1.01
N THR A 355 4.49 6.10 -1.42
CA THR A 355 5.42 5.02 -1.07
C THR A 355 6.82 5.59 -0.83
N VAL A 356 7.73 4.76 -0.31
CA VAL A 356 9.12 5.13 -0.07
C VAL A 356 9.98 4.72 -1.27
N SER A 357 10.91 5.56 -1.70
CA SER A 357 11.91 5.23 -2.73
C SER A 357 12.85 4.10 -2.29
N GLY A 358 13.53 3.46 -3.24
CA GLY A 358 14.42 2.32 -2.95
C GLY A 358 15.60 2.66 -2.05
N ASP A 359 16.05 3.92 -2.06
CA ASP A 359 17.10 4.44 -1.18
C ASP A 359 16.58 5.02 0.15
N GLY A 360 15.26 4.98 0.37
CA GLY A 360 14.62 5.47 1.59
C GLY A 360 14.53 7.00 1.72
N ARG A 361 15.02 7.76 0.75
CA ARG A 361 15.18 9.22 0.86
C ARG A 361 13.96 10.03 0.49
N HIS A 362 13.14 9.51 -0.42
CA HIS A 362 12.02 10.24 -0.99
C HIS A 362 10.70 9.52 -0.72
N CYS A 363 9.67 10.32 -0.48
CA CYS A 363 8.29 9.89 -0.72
C CYS A 363 8.02 9.97 -2.23
N VAL A 364 7.52 8.90 -2.82
CA VAL A 364 7.06 8.87 -4.21
C VAL A 364 5.54 8.79 -4.20
N ILE A 365 4.89 9.79 -4.76
CA ILE A 365 3.44 9.85 -4.92
C ILE A 365 3.02 9.55 -6.37
N SER A 366 1.85 8.95 -6.55
CA SER A 366 1.18 8.89 -7.85
C SER A 366 0.24 10.07 -7.99
N GLU A 367 0.21 10.67 -9.18
CA GLU A 367 -0.71 11.75 -9.54
C GLU A 367 -1.67 11.28 -10.62
N SER A 368 -2.85 10.85 -10.18
CA SER A 368 -3.84 10.23 -11.07
C SER A 368 -4.47 11.22 -12.05
N GLY A 369 -4.40 12.53 -11.76
CA GLY A 369 -4.94 13.58 -12.62
C GLY A 369 -3.94 14.13 -13.64
N SER A 370 -2.67 13.77 -13.56
CA SER A 370 -1.61 14.27 -14.44
C SER A 370 -0.72 13.17 -15.04
N ASP A 371 -1.08 11.90 -14.87
CA ASP A 371 -0.40 10.73 -15.43
C ASP A 371 1.10 10.70 -15.14
N GLN A 372 1.48 11.03 -13.91
CA GLN A 372 2.87 11.07 -13.47
C GLN A 372 3.05 10.52 -12.06
N VAL A 373 4.31 10.27 -11.71
CA VAL A 373 4.74 10.11 -10.31
C VAL A 373 5.65 11.25 -9.92
N THR A 374 5.58 11.68 -8.66
CA THR A 374 6.41 12.76 -8.12
C THR A 374 7.16 12.29 -6.88
N ALA A 375 8.48 12.47 -6.90
CA ALA A 375 9.34 12.27 -5.75
C ALA A 375 9.46 13.56 -4.92
N ILE A 376 9.33 13.43 -3.60
CA ILE A 376 9.40 14.50 -2.61
C ILE A 376 10.43 14.06 -1.55
N ASP A 377 11.43 14.89 -1.29
CA ASP A 377 12.47 14.58 -0.32
C ASP A 377 11.92 14.62 1.12
N PHE A 378 12.11 13.54 1.89
CA PHE A 378 11.58 13.44 3.25
C PHE A 378 12.20 14.46 4.21
N ALA A 379 13.46 14.84 4.00
CA ALA A 379 14.18 15.73 4.91
C ALA A 379 13.75 17.19 4.75
N THR A 380 13.49 17.62 3.51
CA THR A 380 13.22 19.02 3.16
C THR A 380 11.75 19.30 2.83
N GLY A 381 10.97 18.26 2.48
CA GLY A 381 9.63 18.42 1.92
C GLY A 381 9.64 19.02 0.51
N ALA A 382 10.78 19.05 -0.18
CA ALA A 382 10.90 19.61 -1.52
C ALA A 382 10.57 18.58 -2.61
N LYS A 383 9.85 19.04 -3.63
CA LYS A 383 9.71 18.30 -4.88
C LYS A 383 11.09 18.10 -5.49
N VAL A 384 11.43 16.85 -5.78
CA VAL A 384 12.68 16.45 -6.41
C VAL A 384 12.48 16.34 -7.92
N LYS A 385 11.51 15.54 -8.36
CA LYS A 385 11.27 15.27 -9.78
C LYS A 385 9.87 14.71 -10.01
N SER A 386 9.30 14.99 -11.18
CA SER A 386 8.12 14.28 -11.72
C SER A 386 8.52 13.47 -12.94
N VAL A 387 7.93 12.29 -13.11
CA VAL A 387 8.16 11.41 -14.27
C VAL A 387 6.82 10.94 -14.84
N PRO A 388 6.57 11.11 -16.15
CA PRO A 388 5.34 10.66 -16.78
C PRO A 388 5.25 9.13 -16.82
N VAL A 389 4.07 8.62 -16.50
CA VAL A 389 3.71 7.20 -16.50
C VAL A 389 2.47 6.99 -17.37
N GLY A 390 1.67 5.95 -17.14
CA GLY A 390 0.46 5.69 -17.91
C GLY A 390 -0.75 6.37 -17.31
N ASP A 391 -1.90 6.14 -17.93
CA ASP A 391 -3.16 6.79 -17.58
C ASP A 391 -3.65 6.35 -16.18
N HIS A 392 -3.95 7.35 -15.35
CA HIS A 392 -4.50 7.24 -14.01
C HIS A 392 -3.65 6.36 -13.07
N PRO A 393 -2.38 6.74 -12.78
CA PRO A 393 -1.53 5.98 -11.88
C PRO A 393 -2.12 5.99 -10.47
N GLN A 394 -2.27 4.79 -9.89
CA GLN A 394 -2.77 4.63 -8.53
C GLN A 394 -1.69 4.06 -7.63
N ARG A 395 -1.44 2.75 -7.63
CA ARG A 395 -0.49 2.13 -6.71
C ARG A 395 0.95 2.21 -7.22
N ILE A 396 1.84 2.51 -6.28
CA ILE A 396 3.29 2.46 -6.50
C ILE A 396 3.89 1.51 -5.48
N ARG A 397 4.64 0.50 -5.95
CA ARG A 397 5.25 -0.53 -5.11
C ARG A 397 6.72 -0.72 -5.46
N ILE A 398 7.55 -0.80 -4.43
CA ILE A 398 8.92 -1.32 -4.59
C ILE A 398 8.81 -2.82 -4.87
N GLY A 399 9.58 -3.28 -5.85
CA GLY A 399 9.65 -4.68 -6.23
C GLY A 399 11.01 -5.01 -6.83
N HIS A 400 11.13 -6.24 -7.31
CA HIS A 400 12.35 -6.73 -7.96
C HIS A 400 12.04 -7.35 -9.30
N VAL A 401 12.93 -7.15 -10.27
CA VAL A 401 12.86 -7.78 -11.59
C VAL A 401 14.16 -8.51 -11.84
N ARG A 402 14.09 -9.69 -12.43
CA ARG A 402 15.28 -10.41 -12.82
C ARG A 402 15.99 -9.70 -13.97
N THR A 403 17.29 -9.43 -13.85
CA THR A 403 18.08 -8.78 -14.89
C THR A 403 17.96 -9.53 -16.22
N GLY A 404 17.69 -8.79 -17.31
CA GLY A 404 17.48 -9.36 -18.65
C GLY A 404 16.10 -9.97 -18.92
N THR A 405 15.15 -9.90 -17.96
CA THR A 405 13.81 -10.50 -18.10
C THR A 405 12.79 -9.53 -18.73
N LEU A 406 13.01 -8.23 -18.64
CA LEU A 406 12.06 -7.24 -19.16
C LEU A 406 12.12 -7.18 -20.69
N ARG A 407 10.94 -7.22 -21.34
CA ARG A 407 10.81 -6.83 -22.74
C ARG A 407 11.13 -5.32 -22.87
N GLY A 408 11.99 -5.00 -23.83
CA GLY A 408 12.27 -3.62 -24.24
C GLY A 408 11.13 -3.01 -25.05
#